data_AF-A0A936E7S0-F1
#
_entry.id   AF-A0A936E7S0-F1
#
_cell.length_a   1.000
_cell.length_b   1.000
_cell.length_c   1.000
_cell.angle_alpha   90.00
_cell.angle_beta   90.00
_cell.angle_gamma   90.00
#
_symmetry.space_group_name_H-M   'P 1'
#
loop_
_entity.id
_entity.type
_entity.pdbx_description
1 polymer ?
#
loop_
_entity_poly.entity_id
_entity_poly.type
_entity_poly.pdbx_seq_one_letter_code
_entity_poly.pdbx_strand_id
1 'polypeptide(L)'
;MCTPIFDEAAVILSKPALREAAVQFRHSARAWDALSEALLPEDVPLLHETRTLLLRRRDSFVAQGNGAVAEMKQIDGRLQAIHNEAEANFPLTAAEVTTLCHTIAEHVLRVHDIETEAVALLKAALA
;
A
#
# COMPACT_ATOMS: atom_id res chain seq x y z
N MET A 1 8.78 2.41 1.32
CA MET A 1 10.17 2.87 1.14
C MET A 1 11.02 1.65 0.79
N CYS A 2 11.18 1.35 -0.50
CA CYS A 2 12.02 0.22 -0.93
C CYS A 2 13.49 0.70 -0.85
N THR A 3 14.23 0.17 0.11
CA THR A 3 15.64 0.48 0.39
C THR A 3 16.53 0.29 -0.85
N PRO A 4 17.70 0.96 -0.94
CA PRO A 4 18.62 0.89 -2.08
C PRO A 4 19.31 -0.49 -2.25
N ILE A 5 18.76 -1.56 -1.67
CA ILE A 5 19.42 -2.87 -1.55
C ILE A 5 19.87 -3.44 -2.90
N PHE A 6 19.09 -3.24 -3.96
CA PHE A 6 19.46 -3.68 -5.30
C PHE A 6 20.50 -2.78 -5.96
N ASP A 7 20.46 -1.47 -5.70
CA ASP A 7 21.45 -0.52 -6.19
C ASP A 7 22.82 -0.76 -5.51
N GLU A 8 22.82 -1.09 -4.22
CA GLU A 8 24.00 -1.50 -3.45
C GLU A 8 24.49 -2.89 -3.89
N ALA A 9 23.60 -3.86 -4.04
CA ALA A 9 23.95 -5.20 -4.50
C ALA A 9 24.53 -5.19 -5.92
N ALA A 10 24.07 -4.30 -6.80
CA ALA A 10 24.65 -4.12 -8.13
C ALA A 10 26.16 -3.82 -8.07
N VAL A 11 26.58 -3.03 -7.08
CA VAL A 11 27.99 -2.67 -6.86
C VAL A 11 28.73 -3.82 -6.18
N ILE A 12 28.20 -4.35 -5.08
CA ILE A 12 28.86 -5.40 -4.28
C ILE A 12 29.06 -6.69 -5.09
N LEU A 13 28.06 -7.08 -5.88
CA LEU A 13 28.08 -8.31 -6.68
C LEU A 13 28.62 -8.09 -8.09
N SER A 14 29.01 -6.86 -8.46
CA SER A 14 29.44 -6.49 -9.82
C SER A 14 28.42 -6.90 -10.90
N LYS A 15 27.13 -6.83 -10.59
CA LYS A 15 26.00 -7.19 -11.46
C LYS A 15 25.16 -5.94 -11.76
N PRO A 16 25.55 -5.10 -12.75
CA PRO A 16 24.88 -3.82 -13.02
C PRO A 16 23.41 -3.96 -13.43
N ALA A 17 23.02 -5.11 -14.00
CA ALA A 17 21.64 -5.43 -14.35
C ALA A 17 20.66 -5.40 -13.16
N LEU A 18 21.16 -5.53 -11.91
CA LEU A 18 20.32 -5.39 -10.71
C LEU A 18 19.69 -4.00 -10.57
N ARG A 19 20.24 -2.97 -11.21
CA ARG A 19 19.65 -1.61 -11.21
C ARG A 19 18.33 -1.56 -11.98
N GLU A 20 18.19 -2.36 -13.04
CA GLU A 20 16.94 -2.44 -13.81
C GLU A 20 15.84 -3.11 -12.98
N ALA A 21 16.18 -4.20 -12.28
CA ALA A 21 15.28 -4.81 -11.30
C ALA A 21 14.90 -3.80 -10.20
N ALA A 22 15.84 -3.00 -9.70
CA ALA A 22 15.57 -1.95 -8.71
C ALA A 22 14.53 -0.93 -9.20
N VAL A 23 14.61 -0.51 -10.46
CA VAL A 23 13.62 0.38 -11.07
C VAL A 23 12.24 -0.27 -11.11
N GLN A 24 12.14 -1.54 -11.52
CA GLN A 24 10.83 -2.20 -11.59
C GLN A 24 10.23 -2.48 -10.22
N PHE A 25 11.02 -2.82 -9.19
CA PHE A 25 10.51 -2.92 -7.82
C PHE A 25 9.99 -1.58 -7.28
N ARG A 26 10.58 -0.44 -7.70
CA ARG A 26 10.03 0.88 -7.38
C ARG A 26 8.71 1.15 -8.12
N HIS A 27 8.50 0.61 -9.31
CA HIS A 27 7.19 0.64 -9.97
C HIS A 27 6.17 -0.25 -9.26
N SER A 28 6.55 -1.46 -8.84
CA SER A 28 5.69 -2.34 -8.02
C SER A 28 5.26 -1.63 -6.74
N ALA A 29 6.19 -1.01 -6.01
CA ALA A 29 5.88 -0.25 -4.80
C ALA A 29 4.83 0.85 -5.05
N ARG A 30 4.97 1.61 -6.14
CA ARG A 30 3.98 2.63 -6.52
C ARG A 30 2.63 2.03 -6.92
N ALA A 31 2.61 0.85 -7.53
CA ALA A 31 1.37 0.16 -7.86
C ALA A 31 0.64 -0.34 -6.60
N TRP A 32 1.38 -0.83 -5.61
CA TRP A 32 0.84 -1.14 -4.28
C TRP A 32 0.30 0.09 -3.56
N ASP A 33 1.02 1.22 -3.63
CA ASP A 33 0.54 2.48 -3.08
C ASP A 33 -0.79 2.87 -3.74
N ALA A 34 -0.90 2.82 -5.07
CA ALA A 34 -2.13 3.12 -5.80
C ALA A 34 -3.30 2.17 -5.43
N LEU A 35 -3.03 0.87 -5.29
CA LEU A 35 -4.04 -0.08 -4.79
C LEU A 35 -4.51 0.30 -3.38
N SER A 36 -3.61 0.74 -2.50
CA SER A 36 -3.98 1.16 -1.14
C SER A 36 -4.90 2.38 -1.13
N GLU A 37 -4.76 3.30 -2.10
CA GLU A 37 -5.68 4.44 -2.26
C GLU A 37 -7.05 3.97 -2.77
N ALA A 38 -7.06 3.02 -3.72
CA ALA A 38 -8.29 2.49 -4.30
C ALA A 38 -9.12 1.65 -3.30
N LEU A 39 -8.49 1.02 -2.31
CA LEU A 39 -9.18 0.25 -1.27
C LEU A 39 -10.05 1.11 -0.35
N LEU A 40 -9.68 2.38 -0.16
CA LEU A 40 -10.38 3.33 0.70
C LEU A 40 -10.57 4.66 -0.04
N PRO A 41 -11.55 4.71 -0.96
CA PRO A 41 -11.79 5.87 -1.82
C PRO A 41 -12.04 7.16 -1.04
N GLU A 42 -11.57 8.28 -1.59
CA GLU A 42 -11.70 9.61 -0.98
C GLU A 42 -13.11 10.20 -1.07
N ASP A 43 -13.88 9.77 -2.07
CA ASP A 43 -15.26 10.20 -2.30
C ASP A 43 -16.25 9.62 -1.29
N VAL A 44 -15.85 8.60 -0.51
CA VAL A 44 -16.66 8.00 0.55
C VAL A 44 -16.13 8.47 1.92
N PRO A 45 -16.82 9.40 2.62
CA PRO A 45 -16.26 10.07 3.80
C PRO A 45 -15.75 9.13 4.90
N LEU A 46 -16.49 8.05 5.22
CA LEU A 46 -16.08 7.07 6.23
C LEU A 46 -14.81 6.30 5.83
N LEU A 47 -14.66 5.97 4.54
CA LEU A 47 -13.49 5.26 4.04
C LEU A 47 -12.27 6.20 3.95
N HIS A 48 -12.48 7.43 3.51
CA HIS A 48 -11.45 8.47 3.51
C HIS A 48 -10.90 8.74 4.92
N GLU A 49 -11.79 8.88 5.91
CA GLU A 49 -11.39 9.08 7.30
C GLU A 49 -10.58 7.88 7.81
N THR A 50 -11.05 6.66 7.51
CA THR A 50 -10.34 5.42 7.85
C THR A 50 -8.91 5.43 7.28
N ARG A 51 -8.75 5.78 6.00
CA ARG A 51 -7.43 5.86 5.35
C ARG A 51 -6.53 6.87 6.05
N THR A 52 -7.04 8.06 6.32
CA THR A 52 -6.30 9.14 6.99
C THR A 52 -5.83 8.73 8.39
N LEU A 53 -6.69 8.06 9.15
CA LEU A 53 -6.37 7.56 10.49
C LEU A 53 -5.31 6.46 10.46
N LEU A 54 -5.42 5.50 9.53
CA LEU A 54 -4.41 4.44 9.37
C LEU A 54 -3.03 4.99 9.00
N LEU A 55 -2.98 5.98 8.10
CA LEU A 55 -1.74 6.65 7.71
C LEU A 55 -1.14 7.43 8.88
N ARG A 56 -1.96 8.23 9.59
CA ARG A 56 -1.52 8.97 10.78
C ARG A 56 -0.99 8.03 11.87
N ARG A 57 -1.67 6.91 12.11
CA ARG A 57 -1.24 5.89 13.09
C ARG A 57 0.13 5.33 12.74
N ARG A 58 0.35 4.97 11.47
CA ARG A 58 1.64 4.50 10.95
C ARG A 58 2.71 5.59 11.16
N ASP A 59 2.43 6.82 10.76
CA ASP A 59 3.40 7.91 10.80
C ASP A 59 3.80 8.28 12.22
N SER A 60 2.84 8.31 13.16
CA SER A 60 3.13 8.51 14.58
C SER A 60 4.01 7.39 15.14
N PHE A 61 3.73 6.13 14.81
CA PHE A 61 4.56 5.01 15.24
C PHE A 61 5.98 5.08 14.67
N VAL A 62 6.13 5.38 13.37
CA VAL A 62 7.45 5.51 12.73
C VAL A 62 8.25 6.67 13.33
N ALA A 63 7.60 7.80 13.64
CA ALA A 63 8.27 8.98 14.16
C ALA A 63 8.62 8.89 15.66
N GLN A 64 7.77 8.26 16.48
CA GLN A 64 7.86 8.36 17.94
C GLN A 64 8.00 6.99 18.64
N GLY A 65 7.85 5.88 17.92
CA GLY A 65 7.85 4.53 18.49
C GLY A 65 6.85 4.40 19.65
N ASN A 66 7.36 4.00 20.82
CA ASN A 66 6.55 3.85 22.03
C ASN A 66 5.92 5.16 22.54
N GLY A 67 6.44 6.33 22.14
CA GLY A 67 5.85 7.62 22.48
C GLY A 67 4.47 7.85 21.86
N ALA A 68 4.16 7.17 20.74
CA ALA A 68 2.89 7.31 20.03
C ALA A 68 1.73 6.54 20.67
N VAL A 69 1.96 5.71 21.69
CA VAL A 69 0.95 4.76 22.20
C VAL A 69 -0.37 5.44 22.60
N ALA A 70 -0.31 6.62 23.23
CA ALA A 70 -1.53 7.34 23.63
C ALA A 70 -2.35 7.81 22.41
N GLU A 71 -1.68 8.37 21.40
CA GLU A 71 -2.31 8.81 20.15
C GLU A 71 -2.86 7.62 19.36
N MET A 72 -2.08 6.54 19.24
CA MET A 72 -2.52 5.33 18.55
C MET A 72 -3.77 4.72 19.19
N LYS A 73 -3.89 4.75 20.52
CA LYS A 73 -5.12 4.32 21.21
C LYS A 73 -6.33 5.19 20.88
N GLN A 74 -6.15 6.50 20.74
CA GLN A 74 -7.23 7.39 20.33
C GLN A 74 -7.66 7.11 18.89
N ILE A 75 -6.68 6.90 17.99
CA ILE A 75 -6.95 6.53 16.61
C ILE A 75 -7.68 5.19 16.53
N ASP A 76 -7.21 4.18 17.25
CA ASP A 76 -7.84 2.85 17.30
C ASP A 76 -9.29 2.94 17.82
N GLY A 77 -9.54 3.82 18.80
CA GLY A 77 -10.90 4.12 19.27
C GLY A 77 -11.80 4.72 18.18
N ARG A 78 -11.29 5.65 17.37
CA ARG A 78 -12.08 6.22 16.25
C ARG A 78 -12.28 5.20 15.12
N LEU A 79 -11.27 4.40 14.79
CA LEU A 79 -11.39 3.33 13.80
C LEU A 79 -12.46 2.31 14.21
N GLN A 80 -12.53 1.96 15.50
CA GLN A 80 -13.58 1.08 16.01
C GLN A 80 -14.97 1.72 15.92
N ALA A 81 -15.09 3.02 16.17
CA ALA A 81 -16.36 3.73 15.99
C ALA A 81 -16.81 3.71 14.51
N ILE A 82 -15.90 4.01 13.58
CA ILE A 82 -16.18 3.94 12.13
C ILE A 82 -16.61 2.53 11.71
N HIS A 83 -15.94 1.49 12.24
CA HIS A 83 -16.33 0.10 11.98
C HIS A 83 -17.77 -0.15 12.39
N ASN A 84 -18.15 0.24 13.61
CA ASN A 84 -19.51 0.06 14.11
C ASN A 84 -20.54 0.88 13.31
N GLU A 85 -20.18 2.10 12.88
CA GLU A 85 -21.02 2.94 12.00
C GLU A 85 -21.26 2.26 10.64
N ALA A 86 -20.21 1.67 10.04
CA ALA A 86 -20.30 0.97 8.76
C ALA A 86 -21.05 -0.38 8.87
N GLU A 87 -20.94 -1.09 10.00
CA GLU A 87 -21.75 -2.29 10.25
C GLU A 87 -23.24 -1.96 10.35
N ALA A 88 -23.58 -0.86 11.03
CA ALA A 88 -24.97 -0.42 11.19
C ALA A 88 -25.54 0.14 9.89
N ASN A 89 -24.76 0.94 9.17
CA ASN A 89 -25.14 1.60 7.92
C ASN A 89 -23.95 1.56 6.95
N PHE A 90 -23.89 0.50 6.15
CA PHE A 90 -22.82 0.34 5.19
C PHE A 90 -22.79 1.52 4.19
N PRO A 91 -21.64 2.17 3.96
CA PRO A 91 -21.58 3.46 3.27
C PRO A 91 -21.72 3.38 1.75
N LEU A 92 -21.81 2.17 1.19
CA LEU A 92 -21.89 1.94 -0.25
C LEU A 92 -23.16 1.17 -0.61
N THR A 93 -23.73 1.53 -1.75
CA THR A 93 -24.78 0.74 -2.41
C THR A 93 -24.18 -0.52 -3.07
N ALA A 94 -25.03 -1.48 -3.43
CA ALA A 94 -24.59 -2.69 -4.13
C ALA A 94 -23.91 -2.41 -5.48
N ALA A 95 -24.32 -1.35 -6.17
CA ALA A 95 -23.71 -0.92 -7.42
C ALA A 95 -22.30 -0.37 -7.17
N GLU A 96 -22.13 0.52 -6.18
CA GLU A 96 -20.83 1.07 -5.80
C GLU A 96 -19.87 0.00 -5.29
N VAL A 97 -20.35 -1.01 -4.55
CA VAL A 97 -19.55 -2.18 -4.14
C VAL A 97 -19.05 -2.94 -5.37
N THR A 98 -19.90 -3.14 -6.36
CA THR A 98 -19.52 -3.84 -7.60
C THR A 98 -18.44 -3.07 -8.35
N THR A 99 -18.61 -1.74 -8.46
CA THR A 99 -17.61 -0.84 -9.04
C THR A 99 -16.29 -0.90 -8.26
N LEU A 100 -16.33 -0.81 -6.93
CA LEU A 100 -15.15 -0.89 -6.08
C LEU A 100 -14.41 -2.21 -6.26
N CYS A 101 -15.12 -3.34 -6.25
CA CYS A 101 -14.55 -4.67 -6.49
C CYS A 101 -13.88 -4.76 -7.87
N HIS A 102 -14.49 -4.18 -8.91
CA HIS A 102 -13.90 -4.13 -10.24
C HIS A 102 -12.60 -3.32 -10.26
N THR A 103 -12.61 -2.11 -9.69
CA THR A 103 -11.43 -1.25 -9.56
C THR A 103 -10.31 -1.96 -8.79
N ILE A 104 -10.62 -2.60 -7.66
CA ILE A 104 -9.65 -3.39 -6.90
C ILE A 104 -9.04 -4.50 -7.75
N ALA A 105 -9.87 -5.24 -8.51
CA ALA A 105 -9.39 -6.30 -9.39
C ALA A 105 -8.42 -5.78 -10.46
N GLU A 106 -8.72 -4.64 -11.10
CA GLU A 106 -7.83 -3.99 -12.06
C GLU A 106 -6.48 -3.61 -11.44
N HIS A 107 -6.49 -3.03 -10.23
CA HIS A 107 -5.28 -2.69 -9.51
C HIS A 107 -4.45 -3.92 -9.13
N VAL A 108 -5.08 -5.00 -8.66
CA VAL A 108 -4.41 -6.26 -8.31
C VAL A 108 -3.75 -6.88 -9.54
N LEU A 109 -4.44 -6.93 -10.68
CA LEU A 109 -3.87 -7.44 -11.93
C LEU A 109 -2.68 -6.59 -12.39
N ARG A 110 -2.78 -5.26 -12.27
CA ARG A 110 -1.68 -4.36 -12.60
C ARG A 110 -0.46 -4.57 -11.70
N VAL A 111 -0.67 -4.75 -10.40
CA VAL A 111 0.42 -5.08 -9.46
C VAL A 111 1.08 -6.39 -9.86
N HIS A 112 0.29 -7.43 -10.14
CA HIS A 112 0.77 -8.74 -10.59
C HIS A 112 1.66 -8.62 -11.83
N ASP A 113 1.23 -7.87 -12.84
CA ASP A 113 1.98 -7.75 -14.10
C ASP A 113 3.34 -7.06 -13.88
N ILE A 114 3.35 -5.97 -13.10
CA ILE A 114 4.58 -5.24 -12.77
C ILE A 114 5.53 -6.10 -11.92
N GLU A 115 5.00 -6.84 -10.94
CA GLU A 115 5.82 -7.71 -10.10
C GLU A 115 6.39 -8.90 -10.87
N THR A 116 5.61 -9.47 -11.80
CA THR A 116 6.08 -10.55 -12.66
C THR A 116 7.28 -10.09 -13.49
N GLU A 117 7.23 -8.89 -14.06
CA GLU A 117 8.36 -8.29 -14.78
C GLU A 117 9.56 -8.03 -13.85
N ALA A 118 9.34 -7.44 -12.67
CA ALA A 118 10.39 -7.16 -11.71
C ALA A 118 11.14 -8.44 -11.27
N VAL A 119 10.40 -9.51 -11.00
CA VAL A 119 10.95 -10.82 -10.64
C VAL A 119 11.69 -11.46 -11.80
N ALA A 120 11.20 -11.33 -13.04
CA ALA A 120 11.88 -11.84 -14.23
C ALA A 120 13.24 -11.16 -14.43
N LEU A 121 13.30 -9.82 -14.31
CA LEU A 121 14.55 -9.06 -14.40
C LEU A 121 15.52 -9.43 -13.28
N LEU A 122 15.03 -9.60 -12.05
CA LEU A 122 15.87 -10.03 -10.93
C LEU A 122 16.49 -11.41 -11.19
N LYS A 123 15.69 -12.37 -11.67
CA LYS A 123 16.19 -13.71 -12.02
C LYS A 123 17.24 -13.65 -13.13
N ALA A 124 17.00 -12.85 -14.18
CA ALA A 124 17.94 -12.69 -15.28
C ALA A 124 19.25 -12.02 -14.82
N ALA A 125 19.20 -11.04 -13.91
CA ALA A 125 20.38 -10.38 -13.37
C ALA A 125 21.22 -11.30 -12.46
N LEU A 126 20.59 -12.29 -11.81
CA LEU A 126 21.24 -13.22 -10.90
C LEU A 126 21.74 -14.51 -11.58
N ALA A 127 21.23 -14.85 -12.76
CA ALA A 127 21.80 -15.87 -13.62
C ALA A 127 23.27 -15.56 -13.98
#